data_AF-A0A1Y6BY59-F1
#
_entry.id   AF-A0A1Y6BY59-F1
#
_cell.length_a   1.000
_cell.length_b   1.000
_cell.length_c   1.000
_cell.angle_alpha   90.00
_cell.angle_beta   90.00
_cell.angle_gamma   90.00
#
_symmetry.space_group_name_H-M   'P 1'
#
loop_
_entity.id
_entity.type
_entity.pdbx_description
1 polymer ?
#
loop_
_entity_poly.entity_id
_entity_poly.type
_entity_poly.pdbx_seq_one_letter_code
_entity_poly.pdbx_strand_id
1 'polypeptide(L)' 'MTKDYLYLTGFKDIVSKVEAGVPIQNLLLGKTSLDYLDLLNELVERKVLHAPRHIADFLKTPKASSPVLDFVIRGICA' A
#
# COMPACT_ATOMS: atom_id res chain seq x y z
N MET A 1 20.74 10.48 9.82
CA MET A 1 19.88 9.38 10.31
C MET A 1 18.52 9.64 9.67
N THR A 2 17.74 8.73 9.07
CA THR A 2 17.29 7.41 9.56
C THR A 2 16.49 6.75 8.42
N LYS A 3 17.12 6.47 7.27
CA LYS A 3 16.42 5.98 6.06
C LYS A 3 15.60 4.70 6.33
N ASP A 4 16.14 3.82 7.18
CA ASP A 4 15.47 2.57 7.58
C ASP A 4 14.21 2.82 8.41
N TYR A 5 14.23 3.84 9.29
CA TYR A 5 13.03 4.26 10.02
C TYR A 5 11.94 4.72 9.05
N LEU A 6 12.28 5.57 8.06
CA LEU A 6 11.30 6.04 7.07
C LEU A 6 10.70 4.89 6.26
N TYR A 7 11.53 3.93 5.83
CA TYR A 7 11.04 2.76 5.08
C TYR A 7 10.16 1.85 5.93
N LEU A 8 10.51 1.62 7.19
CA LEU A 8 9.71 0.79 8.09
C LEU A 8 8.40 1.47 8.46
N THR A 9 8.40 2.79 8.69
CA THR A 9 7.16 3.56 8.91
C THR A 9 6.24 3.46 7.69
N GLY A 10 6.76 3.76 6.49
CA GLY A 10 5.95 3.65 5.27
C GLY A 10 5.45 2.22 5.01
N PHE A 11 6.26 1.21 5.34
CA PHE A 11 5.82 -0.19 5.28
C PHE A 11 4.67 -0.49 6.25
N LYS A 12 4.78 -0.07 7.53
CA LYS A 12 3.70 -0.22 8.53
C LYS A 12 2.40 0.41 8.04
N ASP A 13 2.47 1.63 7.49
CA ASP A 13 1.28 2.36 7.05
C ASP A 13 0.57 1.62 5.90
N ILE A 14 1.33 1.10 4.94
CA ILE A 14 0.78 0.30 3.83
C ILE A 14 0.16 -1.01 4.35
N VAL A 15 0.84 -1.73 5.24
CA VAL A 15 0.32 -2.98 5.82
C VAL A 15 -1.01 -2.72 6.54
N SER A 16 -1.07 -1.67 7.37
CA SER A 16 -2.30 -1.31 8.09
C SER A 16 -3.48 -1.02 7.14
N LYS A 17 -3.23 -0.30 6.03
CA LYS A 17 -4.27 -0.03 5.01
C LYS A 17 -4.74 -1.32 4.34
N VAL A 18 -3.83 -2.21 3.98
CA VAL A 18 -4.15 -3.49 3.34
C VAL A 18 -4.95 -4.40 4.29
N GLU A 19 -4.55 -4.49 5.57
CA GLU A 19 -5.28 -5.27 6.59
C GLU A 19 -6.69 -4.71 6.86
N ALA A 20 -6.85 -3.39 6.79
CA ALA A 20 -8.15 -2.73 6.88
C ALA A 20 -9.02 -2.88 5.61
N GLY A 21 -8.52 -3.56 4.57
CA GLY A 21 -9.23 -3.72 3.29
C GLY A 21 -9.30 -2.45 2.44
N VAL A 22 -8.46 -1.45 2.73
CA VAL A 22 -8.44 -0.21 1.96
C VAL A 22 -7.80 -0.46 0.60
N PRO A 23 -8.46 -0.13 -0.53
CA PRO A 23 -7.89 -0.26 -1.85
C PRO A 23 -6.73 0.71 -2.05
N ILE A 24 -5.50 0.18 -2.16
CA ILE A 24 -4.27 0.97 -2.35
C ILE A 24 -3.77 1.01 -3.80
N GLN A 25 -4.49 0.39 -4.75
CA GLN A 25 -4.02 0.26 -6.14
C GLN A 25 -3.73 1.61 -6.81
N ASN A 26 -4.42 2.68 -6.40
CA ASN A 26 -4.21 4.00 -6.98
C ASN A 26 -2.87 4.64 -6.59
N LEU A 27 -2.16 4.11 -5.59
CA LEU A 27 -0.76 4.48 -5.32
C LEU A 27 0.19 4.04 -6.43
N LEU A 28 -0.22 3.08 -7.27
CA LEU A 28 0.55 2.66 -8.44
C LEU A 28 0.48 3.67 -9.58
N LEU A 29 -0.26 4.78 -9.42
CA LEU A 29 -0.23 5.92 -10.31
C LEU A 29 1.03 6.75 -10.03
N GLY A 30 2.05 6.55 -10.86
CA GLY A 30 3.30 7.32 -10.79
C GLY A 30 4.13 7.01 -9.53
N LYS A 31 4.89 8.00 -9.06
CA LYS A 31 5.72 7.92 -7.85
C LYS A 31 5.07 8.69 -6.70
N THR A 32 3.85 8.30 -6.34
CA THR A 32 3.03 9.03 -5.37
C THR A 32 3.24 8.53 -3.94
N SER A 33 3.07 9.43 -2.97
CA SER A 33 3.09 9.10 -1.53
C SER A 33 1.71 8.62 -1.07
N LEU A 34 1.69 7.89 0.04
CA LEU A 34 0.47 7.46 0.72
C LEU A 34 -0.43 8.65 1.11
N ASP A 35 0.17 9.81 1.41
CA ASP A 35 -0.54 11.04 1.78
C ASP A 35 -1.52 11.52 0.70
N TYR A 36 -1.31 11.12 -0.55
CA TYR A 36 -2.15 11.50 -1.69
C TYR A 36 -3.17 10.43 -2.06
N LEU A 37 -3.28 9.32 -1.34
CA LEU A 37 -4.18 8.21 -1.70
C LEU A 37 -5.62 8.69 -1.90
N ASP A 38 -6.14 9.49 -0.98
CA ASP A 38 -7.52 9.98 -1.03
C ASP A 38 -7.75 10.90 -2.23
N LEU A 39 -6.79 11.80 -2.51
CA LEU A 39 -6.83 12.66 -3.69
C LEU A 39 -6.75 11.83 -4.98
N LEU A 40 -5.88 10.83 -5.05
CA LEU A 40 -5.76 9.97 -6.23
C LEU A 40 -7.05 9.19 -6.48
N ASN A 41 -7.68 8.69 -5.40
CA ASN A 41 -8.98 8.03 -5.49
C ASN A 41 -10.05 8.96 -6.07
N GLU A 42 -10.15 10.19 -5.55
CA GLU A 42 -11.08 11.21 -6.06
C GLU A 42 -10.83 11.53 -7.54
N LEU A 43 -9.57 11.71 -7.93
CA LEU A 43 -9.21 12.04 -9.31
C LEU A 43 -9.51 10.90 -10.29
N VAL A 44 -9.34 9.65 -9.87
CA VAL A 44 -9.70 8.47 -10.66
C VAL A 44 -11.22 8.34 -10.76
N GLU A 45 -11.95 8.54 -9.66
CA GLU A 45 -13.41 8.50 -9.62
C GLU A 45 -14.03 9.56 -10.56
N ARG A 46 -13.47 10.77 -10.55
CA ARG A 46 -13.86 11.87 -11.46
C ARG A 46 -13.38 11.70 -12.90
N LYS A 47 -12.67 10.61 -13.22
CA LYS A 47 -12.09 10.33 -14.54
C LYS A 47 -11.10 11.40 -15.02
N VAL A 48 -10.52 12.17 -14.09
CA VAL A 48 -9.42 13.10 -14.39
C VAL A 48 -8.13 12.31 -14.60
N LEU A 49 -7.93 11.26 -13.81
CA LEU A 49 -6.87 10.27 -14.00
C LEU A 49 -7.47 8.93 -14.45
N HIS A 50 -6.74 8.21 -15.28
CA HIS A 50 -7.05 6.82 -15.57
C HIS A 50 -6.56 5.94 -14.42
N ALA A 51 -7.35 4.92 -14.06
CA ALA A 51 -6.91 3.89 -13.11
C ALA A 51 -5.61 3.22 -13.60
N PRO A 52 -4.76 2.71 -12.68
CA PRO A 52 -3.46 2.18 -13.07
C PRO A 52 -3.62 0.93 -13.95
N ARG A 53 -3.02 0.95 -15.14
CA ARG A 53 -3.04 -0.17 -16.10
C ARG A 53 -2.25 -1.38 -15.60
N HIS A 54 -1.17 -1.13 -14.88
CA HIS A 54 -0.26 -2.16 -14.39
C HIS A 54 -0.43 -2.30 -12.88
N ILE A 55 -1.21 -3.30 -12.48
CA ILE A 55 -1.39 -3.68 -11.09
C ILE A 55 -0.45 -4.84 -10.75
N ALA A 56 0.20 -4.77 -9.60
CA ALA A 56 1.07 -5.83 -9.09
C ALA A 56 0.25 -7.09 -8.74
N ASP A 57 0.83 -8.27 -8.96
CA ASP A 57 0.10 -9.54 -8.84
C ASP A 57 -0.41 -9.79 -7.43
N PHE A 58 0.30 -9.33 -6.38
CA PHE A 58 -0.15 -9.49 -5.01
C PHE A 58 -1.49 -8.79 -4.70
N LEU A 59 -1.84 -7.74 -5.46
CA LEU A 59 -3.14 -7.05 -5.34
C LEU A 59 -4.24 -7.75 -6.14
N LYS A 60 -3.90 -8.51 -7.19
CA LYS A 60 -4.86 -9.26 -8.02
C LYS A 60 -5.20 -10.61 -7.41
N THR A 61 -4.17 -11.31 -6.94
CA THR A 61 -4.23 -12.66 -6.41
C THR A 61 -3.47 -12.71 -5.09
N PRO A 62 -4.06 -12.19 -4.01
CA PRO A 62 -3.44 -12.22 -2.70
C PRO A 62 -3.15 -13.66 -2.30
N LYS A 63 -1.91 -13.92 -1.89
CA LYS A 63 -1.48 -15.22 -1.38
C LYS A 63 -1.52 -15.20 0.14
N ALA A 64 -1.84 -16.33 0.74
CA ALA A 64 -1.70 -16.50 2.17
C ALA A 64 -0.24 -16.26 2.59
N SER A 65 -0.05 -15.46 3.63
CA SER A 65 1.25 -15.28 4.27
C SER A 65 1.62 -16.54 5.06
N SER A 66 2.93 -16.72 5.30
CA SER A 66 3.39 -17.78 6.19
C SER A 66 3.30 -17.31 7.65
N PRO A 67 3.04 -18.21 8.62
CA PRO A 67 2.99 -17.85 10.03
C PRO A 67 4.28 -17.19 10.55
N VAL A 68 5.42 -17.54 9.97
CA VAL A 68 6.72 -16.93 10.30
C VAL A 68 6.79 -15.49 9.86
N LEU A 69 6.31 -15.19 8.65
CA LEU A 69 6.26 -13.81 8.15
C LEU A 69 5.29 -12.96 8.97
N ASP A 70 4.14 -13.52 9.35
CA ASP A 70 3.17 -12.82 10.21
C ASP A 70 3.77 -12.47 11.57
N PHE A 71 4.54 -13.39 12.17
CA PHE A 71 5.25 -13.13 13.42
C PHE A 71 6.25 -11.97 13.27
N VAL A 72 7.05 -11.98 12.21
CA VAL A 72 8.04 -10.92 11.93
C VAL A 72 7.35 -9.58 11.68
N ILE A 73 6.31 -9.56 10.84
CA ILE A 73 5.55 -8.35 10.51
C ILE A 73 4.90 -7.77 11.77
N ARG A 74 4.29 -8.60 12.63
CA ARG A 74 3.74 -8.16 13.92
C ARG A 74 4.80 -7.58 14.83
N GLY A 75 6.00 -8.17 14.88
CA GLY A 75 7.11 -7.63 15.67
C GLY A 75 7.60 -6.28 15.16
N ILE A 76 7.51 -6.02 13.85
CA ILE A 76 7.80 -4.71 13.28
C ILE A 76 6.66 -3.76 13.60
N CYS A 77 5.39 -4.13 13.35
CA CYS A 77 4.20 -3.28 13.44
C CYS A 77 3.73 -2.96 14.87
N ALA A 78 4.13 -3.75 15.87
CA ALA A 78 3.97 -3.42 17.29
C ALA A 78 4.60 -2.06 17.65
#